data_AF-A0A836QBF1-F1
#
_entry.id   AF-A0A836QBF1-F1
#
_cell.length_a   1.000
_cell.length_b   1.000
_cell.length_c   1.000
_cell.angle_alpha   90.00
_cell.angle_beta   90.00
_cell.angle_gamma   90.00
#
_symmetry.space_group_name_H-M   'P 1'
#
loop_
_entity.id
_entity.type
_entity.pdbx_description
1 polymer ?
#
loop_
_entity_poly.entity_id
_entity_poly.type
_entity_poly.pdbx_seq_one_letter_code
_entity_poly.pdbx_strand_id
1 'polypeptide(L)'
;MNEKLVRQSIQKTIFTNLTSISNVLSVTFVGSFVDHKDLSGISDIDTIVICDHLTEDVFNSCIEAVDSINLGDHGLQKYILKINSSFGPLKFDEPNLAVIHLMVYDLQSHRQHVILSPFTCLDWERSESVVGMRLQQIFPVGRLQPRDFVEARRGVGNYLDDLKKGVISIRDYEFSRDSVSEVNRMHPLDDRHKGEYAYHIVRNLVQNGLKLMYGENKFYSLEKLEQGLEILMEGESSVHLNKFRELSKLKKERSTVYPEWTLSWVSTFIKDFQESFISRWENAQKISFMRHAQTALNDGTFLGQGRDPGILNKGIPAFQENNIKTVYSSPAKRCVETAKLIFPQVTITKDNRLKEINYASAEGMTFETLKKQHPKIIDEWSKGKDPHFPDGGENTSGVLSRLNNFLGEISGKIDGATVVMTHNVVLRCLIGEAHDIPQQEWHLLSIPHAEPLEFKIMAGRLISNIPRSQLGNIFSNLGKV
;
A
#
# COMPACT_ATOMS: atom_id res chain seq x y z
N MET A 1 -20.54 34.30 -3.30
CA MET A 1 -20.64 33.11 -2.43
C MET A 1 -19.26 32.87 -1.82
N ASN A 2 -19.15 32.66 -0.51
CA ASN A 2 -17.85 32.32 0.09
C ASN A 2 -17.64 30.81 -0.04
N GLU A 3 -16.96 30.40 -1.11
CA GLU A 3 -16.75 28.99 -1.48
C GLU A 3 -16.14 28.14 -0.36
N LYS A 4 -15.22 28.72 0.41
CA LYS A 4 -14.63 28.05 1.58
C LYS A 4 -15.68 27.71 2.64
N LEU A 5 -16.58 28.67 2.96
CA LEU A 5 -17.64 28.45 3.94
C LEU A 5 -18.66 27.43 3.45
N VAL A 6 -19.02 27.47 2.17
CA VAL A 6 -19.91 26.48 1.55
C VAL A 6 -19.35 25.07 1.72
N ARG A 7 -18.09 24.86 1.33
CA ARG A 7 -17.42 23.57 1.48
C ARG A 7 -17.39 23.10 2.94
N GLN A 8 -16.97 23.97 3.86
CA GLN A 8 -16.91 23.62 5.28
C GLN A 8 -18.29 23.24 5.83
N SER A 9 -19.35 23.92 5.38
CA SER A 9 -20.74 23.64 5.76
C SER A 9 -21.20 22.28 5.23
N ILE A 10 -20.92 21.95 3.97
CA ILE A 10 -21.23 20.64 3.36
C ILE A 10 -20.47 19.52 4.07
N GLN A 11 -19.15 19.67 4.25
CA GLN A 11 -18.32 18.68 4.93
C GLN A 11 -18.80 18.40 6.35
N LYS A 12 -19.12 19.46 7.12
CA LYS A 12 -19.65 19.32 8.47
C LYS A 12 -20.98 18.55 8.49
N THR A 13 -21.86 18.82 7.53
CA THR A 13 -23.17 18.18 7.44
C THR A 13 -23.05 16.70 7.10
N ILE A 14 -22.26 16.36 6.08
CA ILE A 14 -21.97 14.97 5.72
C ILE A 14 -21.33 14.21 6.90
N PHE A 15 -20.33 14.80 7.58
CA PHE A 15 -19.75 14.19 8.77
C PHE A 15 -20.79 13.94 9.85
N THR A 16 -21.63 14.94 10.14
CA THR A 16 -22.67 14.82 11.18
C THR A 16 -23.66 13.72 10.84
N ASN A 17 -24.16 13.70 9.60
CA ASN A 17 -25.14 12.72 9.15
C ASN A 17 -24.57 11.30 9.18
N LEU A 18 -23.38 11.08 8.60
CA LEU A 18 -22.78 9.75 8.52
C LEU A 18 -22.32 9.22 9.89
N THR A 19 -21.73 10.07 10.74
CA THR A 19 -21.26 9.63 12.08
C THR A 19 -22.38 9.44 13.09
N SER A 20 -23.61 9.89 12.78
CA SER A 20 -24.80 9.59 13.58
C SER A 20 -25.28 8.14 13.42
N ILE A 21 -24.84 7.44 12.37
CA ILE A 21 -25.16 6.04 12.12
C ILE A 21 -24.31 5.19 13.08
N SER A 22 -24.97 4.49 14.01
CA SER A 22 -24.31 3.73 15.09
C SER A 22 -23.23 2.75 14.65
N ASN A 23 -23.32 2.21 13.43
CA ASN A 23 -22.38 1.24 12.87
C ASN A 23 -21.16 1.87 12.18
N VAL A 24 -21.13 3.20 12.01
CA VAL A 24 -20.03 3.92 11.35
C VAL A 24 -18.90 4.20 12.36
N LEU A 25 -17.71 3.71 12.05
CA LEU A 25 -16.49 3.84 12.86
C LEU A 25 -15.61 5.02 12.42
N SER A 26 -15.61 5.33 11.13
CA SER A 26 -14.81 6.43 10.57
C SER A 26 -15.44 6.98 9.30
N VAL A 27 -15.29 8.29 9.11
CA VAL A 27 -15.62 8.99 7.86
C VAL A 27 -14.41 9.84 7.49
N THR A 28 -13.92 9.68 6.26
CA THR A 28 -12.76 10.42 5.74
C THR A 28 -13.09 11.04 4.39
N PHE A 29 -12.93 12.35 4.25
CA PHE A 29 -12.95 12.97 2.92
C PHE A 29 -11.58 12.83 2.27
N VAL A 30 -11.53 12.49 0.99
CA VAL A 30 -10.28 12.34 0.25
C VAL A 30 -10.37 13.12 -1.07
N GLY A 31 -9.27 13.10 -1.83
CA GLY A 31 -9.26 13.67 -3.17
C GLY A 31 -9.36 15.19 -3.23
N SER A 32 -9.66 15.67 -4.44
CA SER A 32 -9.42 17.06 -4.83
C SER A 32 -10.29 18.08 -4.11
N PHE A 33 -11.50 17.70 -3.68
CA PHE A 33 -12.42 18.59 -2.97
C PHE A 33 -11.87 19.09 -1.63
N VAL A 34 -11.11 18.26 -0.93
CA VAL A 34 -10.44 18.63 0.33
C VAL A 34 -9.20 19.49 0.04
N ASP A 35 -8.46 19.16 -1.03
CA ASP A 35 -7.16 19.76 -1.34
C ASP A 35 -7.24 21.17 -1.96
N HIS A 36 -8.31 21.49 -2.70
CA HIS A 36 -8.46 22.80 -3.34
C HIS A 36 -8.94 23.89 -2.36
N LYS A 37 -9.03 25.16 -2.79
CA LYS A 37 -9.57 26.26 -1.97
C LYS A 37 -10.91 26.79 -2.49
N ASP A 38 -11.32 26.32 -3.65
CA ASP A 38 -12.51 26.70 -4.41
C ASP A 38 -13.49 25.50 -4.54
N LEU A 39 -14.61 25.70 -5.22
CA LEU A 39 -15.61 24.66 -5.50
C LEU A 39 -15.28 23.79 -6.73
N SER A 40 -14.05 23.81 -7.25
CA SER A 40 -13.70 23.08 -8.47
C SER A 40 -13.87 21.56 -8.37
N GLY A 41 -13.82 20.99 -7.16
CA GLY A 41 -14.04 19.57 -6.87
C GLY A 41 -15.45 19.21 -6.41
N ILE A 42 -16.43 20.11 -6.49
CA ILE A 42 -17.80 19.85 -6.00
C ILE A 42 -18.50 18.70 -6.73
N SER A 43 -18.08 18.40 -7.95
CA SER A 43 -18.57 17.30 -8.78
C SER A 43 -17.84 15.98 -8.52
N ASP A 44 -17.05 15.88 -7.45
CA ASP A 44 -16.22 14.71 -7.11
C ASP A 44 -15.79 14.74 -5.62
N ILE A 45 -16.77 14.78 -4.71
CA ILE A 45 -16.53 14.76 -3.26
C ILE A 45 -16.29 13.32 -2.80
N ASP A 46 -15.05 12.86 -2.89
CA ASP A 46 -14.67 11.51 -2.46
C ASP A 46 -14.81 11.36 -0.94
N THR A 47 -15.68 10.45 -0.51
CA THR A 47 -16.03 10.20 0.89
C THR A 47 -15.91 8.73 1.20
N ILE A 48 -14.96 8.38 2.08
CA ILE A 48 -14.73 7.02 2.56
C ILE A 48 -15.44 6.85 3.90
N VAL A 49 -16.28 5.83 4.02
CA VAL A 49 -16.96 5.44 5.26
C VAL A 49 -16.47 4.06 5.66
N ILE A 50 -16.00 3.93 6.89
CA ILE A 50 -15.64 2.66 7.50
C ILE A 50 -16.68 2.34 8.56
N CYS A 51 -17.28 1.16 8.47
CA CYS A 51 -18.23 0.62 9.42
C CYS A 51 -17.70 -0.66 10.07
N ASP A 52 -18.34 -1.11 11.15
CA ASP A 52 -17.98 -2.38 11.80
C ASP A 52 -18.34 -3.57 10.90
N HIS A 53 -19.58 -3.62 10.44
CA HIS A 53 -20.09 -4.64 9.51
C HIS A 53 -20.91 -4.01 8.38
N LEU A 54 -20.61 -4.35 7.12
CA LEU A 54 -21.30 -3.79 5.97
C LEU A 54 -22.45 -4.71 5.52
N THR A 55 -23.68 -4.29 5.81
CA THR A 55 -24.92 -4.89 5.29
C THR A 55 -25.60 -3.96 4.30
N GLU A 56 -26.59 -4.47 3.56
CA GLU A 56 -27.42 -3.66 2.68
C GLU A 56 -28.12 -2.52 3.44
N ASP A 57 -28.64 -2.79 4.64
CA ASP A 57 -29.30 -1.79 5.49
C ASP A 57 -28.35 -0.67 5.93
N VAL A 58 -27.11 -1.03 6.31
CA VAL A 58 -26.08 -0.06 6.68
C VAL A 58 -25.70 0.80 5.48
N PHE A 59 -25.51 0.17 4.31
CA PHE A 59 -25.20 0.88 3.08
C PHE A 59 -26.32 1.86 2.71
N ASN A 60 -27.57 1.41 2.72
CA ASN A 60 -28.74 2.23 2.44
C ASN A 60 -28.88 3.38 3.44
N SER A 61 -28.62 3.14 4.73
CA SER A 61 -28.60 4.19 5.76
C SER A 61 -27.56 5.27 5.45
N CYS A 62 -26.37 4.89 4.97
CA CYS A 62 -25.34 5.85 4.54
C CYS A 62 -25.79 6.64 3.30
N ILE A 63 -26.44 5.99 2.34
CA ILE A 63 -26.99 6.66 1.15
C ILE A 63 -28.06 7.67 1.55
N GLU A 64 -29.05 7.28 2.37
CA GLU A 64 -30.12 8.14 2.85
C GLU A 64 -29.59 9.33 3.67
N ALA A 65 -28.59 9.09 4.52
CA ALA A 65 -27.93 10.14 5.31
C ALA A 65 -27.29 11.22 4.42
N VAL A 66 -26.75 10.84 3.26
CA VAL A 66 -26.19 11.77 2.29
C VAL A 66 -27.27 12.39 1.40
N ASP A 67 -28.24 11.62 0.94
CA ASP A 67 -29.32 12.06 0.05
C ASP A 67 -30.24 13.11 0.71
N SER A 68 -30.37 13.04 2.04
CA SER A 68 -31.13 14.02 2.83
C SER A 68 -30.53 15.45 2.85
N ILE A 69 -29.33 15.65 2.31
CA ILE A 69 -28.64 16.95 2.34
C ILE A 69 -29.26 17.92 1.33
N ASN A 70 -29.84 19.00 1.84
CA ASN A 70 -30.31 20.11 1.01
C ASN A 70 -29.17 21.10 0.71
N LEU A 71 -28.62 21.05 -0.50
CA LEU A 71 -27.55 21.94 -0.97
C LEU A 71 -27.91 23.44 -0.91
N GLY A 72 -29.21 23.78 -0.96
CA GLY A 72 -29.69 25.15 -0.81
C GLY A 72 -29.32 25.77 0.54
N ASP A 73 -29.31 24.97 1.61
CA ASP A 73 -28.97 25.40 2.97
C ASP A 73 -27.47 25.72 3.10
N HIS A 74 -26.66 25.23 2.15
CA HIS A 74 -25.23 25.51 2.05
C HIS A 74 -24.92 26.60 1.02
N GLY A 75 -25.93 27.29 0.48
CA GLY A 75 -25.76 28.38 -0.48
C GLY A 75 -25.66 27.92 -1.94
N LEU A 76 -26.02 26.67 -2.26
CA LEU A 76 -25.99 26.11 -3.61
C LEU A 76 -27.41 25.84 -4.14
N GLN A 77 -28.27 26.86 -4.16
CA GLN A 77 -29.72 26.68 -4.44
C GLN A 77 -30.04 26.11 -5.84
N LYS A 78 -29.11 26.22 -6.79
CA LYS A 78 -29.28 25.71 -8.16
C LYS A 78 -28.62 24.35 -8.38
N TYR A 79 -27.93 23.82 -7.37
CA TYR A 79 -27.20 22.56 -7.51
C TYR A 79 -28.09 21.37 -7.21
N ILE A 80 -27.88 20.30 -7.97
CA ILE A 80 -28.49 18.99 -7.78
C ILE A 80 -27.45 18.09 -7.10
N LEU A 81 -27.86 17.40 -6.05
CA LEU A 81 -27.03 16.37 -5.42
C LEU A 81 -27.15 15.06 -6.19
N LYS A 82 -26.01 14.42 -6.45
CA LYS A 82 -25.92 13.05 -6.98
C LYS A 82 -24.98 12.23 -6.11
N ILE A 83 -25.39 11.01 -5.81
CA ILE A 83 -24.52 10.04 -5.14
C ILE A 83 -23.96 9.09 -6.19
N ASN A 84 -22.64 8.94 -6.19
CA ASN A 84 -21.94 7.88 -6.93
C ASN A 84 -21.38 6.90 -5.92
N SER A 85 -21.79 5.63 -5.99
CA SER A 85 -21.26 4.57 -5.12
C SER A 85 -20.40 3.55 -5.88
N SER A 86 -20.13 3.78 -7.16
CA SER A 86 -19.32 2.88 -7.98
C SER A 86 -17.82 3.11 -7.75
N PHE A 87 -17.04 2.04 -7.64
CA PHE A 87 -15.58 2.11 -7.55
C PHE A 87 -14.99 2.23 -8.96
N GLY A 88 -14.59 3.43 -9.36
CA GLY A 88 -14.20 3.69 -10.75
C GLY A 88 -13.66 5.10 -10.94
N PRO A 89 -12.92 5.40 -12.01
CA PRO A 89 -12.59 6.77 -12.38
C PRO A 89 -13.74 7.40 -13.20
N LEU A 90 -15.00 7.10 -12.87
CA LEU A 90 -16.14 7.73 -13.53
C LEU A 90 -16.25 9.17 -13.05
N LYS A 91 -16.46 10.08 -13.99
CA LYS A 91 -16.62 11.51 -13.70
C LYS A 91 -17.97 11.98 -14.21
N PHE A 92 -18.62 12.79 -13.39
CA PHE A 92 -19.85 13.46 -13.75
C PHE A 92 -19.57 14.95 -13.64
N ASP A 93 -19.37 15.64 -14.75
CA ASP A 93 -19.25 17.11 -14.74
C ASP A 93 -20.40 17.65 -15.59
N GLU A 94 -21.54 17.88 -14.92
CA GLU A 94 -22.68 18.58 -15.48
C GLU A 94 -22.84 19.93 -14.77
N PRO A 95 -23.32 20.98 -15.44
CA PRO A 95 -23.52 22.29 -14.82
C PRO A 95 -24.42 22.19 -13.58
N ASN A 96 -23.95 22.74 -12.47
CA ASN A 96 -24.65 22.71 -11.18
C ASN A 96 -24.91 21.30 -10.63
N LEU A 97 -24.05 20.33 -10.92
CA LEU A 97 -24.08 19.02 -10.28
C LEU A 97 -23.06 18.96 -9.14
N ALA A 98 -23.51 18.61 -7.94
CA ALA A 98 -22.64 18.23 -6.84
C ALA A 98 -22.68 16.72 -6.70
N VAL A 99 -21.52 16.07 -6.70
CA VAL A 99 -21.44 14.61 -6.66
C VAL A 99 -20.71 14.19 -5.41
N ILE A 100 -21.35 13.38 -4.58
CA ILE A 100 -20.70 12.71 -3.47
C ILE A 100 -20.36 11.30 -3.93
N HIS A 101 -19.07 11.03 -4.05
CA HIS A 101 -18.58 9.69 -4.33
C HIS A 101 -18.44 8.95 -2.99
N LEU A 102 -19.47 8.19 -2.64
CA LEU A 102 -19.62 7.53 -1.35
C LEU A 102 -19.14 6.08 -1.44
N MET A 103 -18.00 5.80 -0.81
CA MET A 103 -17.41 4.46 -0.73
C MET A 103 -17.51 3.96 0.70
N VAL A 104 -18.32 2.94 0.94
CA VAL A 104 -18.58 2.36 2.25
C VAL A 104 -17.90 1.00 2.33
N TYR A 105 -17.13 0.80 3.38
CA TYR A 105 -16.42 -0.44 3.66
C TYR A 105 -16.68 -0.87 5.10
N ASP A 106 -16.70 -2.17 5.34
CA ASP A 106 -16.32 -2.69 6.67
C ASP A 106 -14.78 -2.81 6.79
N LEU A 107 -14.29 -3.22 7.96
CA LEU A 107 -12.86 -3.37 8.20
C LEU A 107 -12.17 -4.35 7.22
N GLN A 108 -12.82 -5.48 6.89
CA GLN A 108 -12.23 -6.51 6.03
C GLN A 108 -12.22 -6.11 4.55
N SER A 109 -13.32 -5.55 4.05
CA SER A 109 -13.43 -5.02 2.69
C SER A 109 -12.49 -3.83 2.48
N HIS A 110 -12.30 -2.95 3.48
CA HIS A 110 -11.30 -1.89 3.40
C HIS A 110 -9.88 -2.46 3.27
N ARG A 111 -9.50 -3.41 4.13
CA ARG A 111 -8.21 -4.10 4.06
C ARG A 111 -7.99 -4.79 2.71
N GLN A 112 -9.03 -5.45 2.18
CA GLN A 112 -8.97 -6.06 0.86
C GLN A 112 -8.80 -5.00 -0.24
N HIS A 113 -9.45 -3.84 -0.10
CA HIS A 113 -9.29 -2.73 -1.03
C HIS A 113 -7.87 -2.14 -1.00
N VAL A 114 -7.25 -2.02 0.18
CA VAL A 114 -5.84 -1.60 0.31
C VAL A 114 -4.89 -2.57 -0.39
N ILE A 115 -5.12 -3.88 -0.23
CA ILE A 115 -4.32 -4.93 -0.89
C ILE A 115 -4.45 -4.85 -2.42
N LEU A 116 -5.67 -4.62 -2.92
CA LEU A 116 -5.95 -4.67 -4.35
C LEU A 116 -5.75 -3.32 -5.06
N SER A 117 -5.85 -2.19 -4.37
CA SER A 117 -5.79 -0.83 -4.93
C SER A 117 -4.79 0.08 -4.18
N PRO A 118 -3.50 -0.32 -4.01
CA PRO A 118 -2.54 0.38 -3.16
C PRO A 118 -2.29 1.84 -3.59
N PHE A 119 -2.32 2.16 -4.89
CA PHE A 119 -2.12 3.53 -5.37
C PHE A 119 -3.17 4.50 -4.84
N THR A 120 -4.44 4.11 -4.94
CA THR A 120 -5.58 4.91 -4.50
C THR A 120 -5.63 5.00 -2.98
N CYS A 121 -5.42 3.89 -2.28
CA CYS A 121 -5.43 3.90 -0.81
C CYS A 121 -4.27 4.72 -0.25
N LEU A 122 -3.08 4.66 -0.86
CA LEU A 122 -1.97 5.51 -0.44
C LEU A 122 -2.32 6.99 -0.63
N ASP A 123 -3.02 7.35 -1.71
CA ASP A 123 -3.51 8.72 -1.88
C ASP A 123 -4.48 9.14 -0.77
N TRP A 124 -5.35 8.24 -0.32
CA TRP A 124 -6.32 8.50 0.74
C TRP A 124 -5.69 8.72 2.12
N GLU A 125 -4.59 8.01 2.42
CA GLU A 125 -3.87 8.13 3.70
C GLU A 125 -3.30 9.53 3.98
N ARG A 126 -3.19 10.39 2.96
CA ARG A 126 -2.78 11.80 3.16
C ARG A 126 -3.86 12.67 3.80
N SER A 127 -5.11 12.23 3.80
CA SER A 127 -6.19 13.09 4.26
C SER A 127 -6.14 13.30 5.77
N GLU A 128 -6.17 14.57 6.16
CA GLU A 128 -6.33 15.01 7.53
C GLU A 128 -7.81 15.28 7.87
N SER A 129 -8.71 15.19 6.88
CA SER A 129 -10.13 15.49 7.02
C SER A 129 -10.90 14.22 7.39
N VAL A 130 -10.83 13.84 8.67
CA VAL A 130 -11.37 12.59 9.22
C VAL A 130 -12.14 12.82 10.52
N VAL A 131 -13.19 12.03 10.74
CA VAL A 131 -13.81 11.80 12.06
C VAL A 131 -13.75 10.30 12.33
N GLY A 132 -13.19 9.89 13.48
CA GLY A 132 -12.91 8.49 13.81
C GLY A 132 -11.45 8.10 13.57
N MET A 133 -11.19 6.83 13.27
CA MET A 133 -9.84 6.32 12.98
C MET A 133 -9.36 6.75 11.59
N ARG A 134 -8.08 7.10 11.45
CA ARG A 134 -7.47 7.31 10.12
C ARG A 134 -7.40 5.99 9.37
N LEU A 135 -7.53 6.04 8.03
CA LEU A 135 -7.44 4.86 7.17
C LEU A 135 -6.13 4.09 7.38
N GLN A 136 -5.00 4.81 7.49
CA GLN A 136 -3.69 4.22 7.79
C GLN A 136 -3.64 3.49 9.14
N GLN A 137 -4.40 3.97 10.14
CA GLN A 137 -4.48 3.31 11.45
C GLN A 137 -5.33 2.04 11.41
N ILE A 138 -6.29 1.96 10.49
CA ILE A 138 -7.12 0.76 10.31
C ILE A 138 -6.31 -0.31 9.59
N PHE A 139 -5.74 0.01 8.43
CA PHE A 139 -4.86 -0.89 7.71
C PHE A 139 -3.94 -0.11 6.76
N PRO A 140 -2.62 -0.02 7.05
CA PRO A 140 -1.72 0.81 6.27
C PRO A 140 -1.37 0.18 4.92
N VAL A 141 -1.24 1.00 3.88
CA VAL A 141 -0.63 0.60 2.60
C VAL A 141 0.86 0.33 2.77
N GLY A 142 1.54 1.09 3.64
CA GLY A 142 2.99 1.16 3.70
C GLY A 142 3.56 1.83 2.45
N ARG A 143 4.71 1.37 1.95
CA ARG A 143 5.26 1.87 0.68
C ARG A 143 4.70 1.18 -0.56
N LEU A 144 4.70 1.91 -1.68
CA LEU A 144 4.50 1.30 -3.01
C LEU A 144 5.66 0.35 -3.33
N GLN A 145 5.41 -0.57 -4.24
CA GLN A 145 6.35 -1.59 -4.69
C GLN A 145 6.37 -1.67 -6.22
N PRO A 146 7.48 -2.13 -6.83
CA PRO A 146 7.55 -2.33 -8.28
C PRO A 146 6.40 -3.17 -8.85
N ARG A 147 6.08 -4.30 -8.20
CA ARG A 147 4.97 -5.18 -8.59
C ARG A 147 3.60 -4.52 -8.58
N ASP A 148 3.38 -3.46 -7.81
CA ASP A 148 2.06 -2.81 -7.74
C ASP A 148 1.63 -2.30 -9.13
N PHE A 149 2.57 -1.94 -10.01
CA PHE A 149 2.26 -1.45 -11.37
C PHE A 149 1.72 -2.53 -12.30
N VAL A 150 1.90 -3.81 -11.94
CA VAL A 150 1.46 -4.96 -12.73
C VAL A 150 0.30 -5.67 -12.04
N GLU A 151 0.39 -5.85 -10.72
CA GLU A 151 -0.53 -6.70 -9.94
C GLU A 151 -1.72 -5.93 -9.34
N ALA A 152 -1.62 -4.62 -9.14
CA ALA A 152 -2.72 -3.84 -8.58
C ALA A 152 -3.91 -3.77 -9.56
N ARG A 153 -5.10 -3.54 -9.00
CA ARG A 153 -6.22 -2.99 -9.76
C ARG A 153 -5.75 -1.69 -10.41
N ARG A 154 -5.99 -1.58 -11.71
CA ARG A 154 -5.48 -0.47 -12.54
C ARG A 154 -3.94 -0.45 -12.65
N GLY A 155 -3.34 -1.63 -12.64
CA GLY A 155 -2.02 -1.84 -13.21
C GLY A 155 -2.04 -1.72 -14.73
N VAL A 156 -0.85 -1.71 -15.33
CA VAL A 156 -0.64 -1.54 -16.78
C VAL A 156 -1.45 -2.52 -17.64
N GLY A 157 -1.56 -3.78 -17.19
CA GLY A 157 -2.34 -4.81 -17.89
C GLY A 157 -3.83 -4.50 -17.92
N ASN A 158 -4.40 -4.05 -16.80
CA ASN A 158 -5.82 -3.66 -16.74
C ASN A 158 -6.10 -2.46 -17.64
N TYR A 159 -5.21 -1.46 -17.67
CA TYR A 159 -5.37 -0.31 -18.54
C TYR A 159 -5.35 -0.70 -20.03
N LEU A 160 -4.44 -1.56 -20.44
CA LEU A 160 -4.40 -2.06 -21.83
C LEU A 160 -5.66 -2.86 -22.19
N ASP A 161 -6.15 -3.71 -21.28
CA ASP A 161 -7.38 -4.48 -21.49
C ASP A 161 -8.62 -3.58 -21.65
N ASP A 162 -8.74 -2.55 -20.81
CA ASP A 162 -9.80 -1.55 -20.88
C ASP A 162 -9.77 -0.78 -22.21
N LEU A 163 -8.60 -0.27 -22.60
CA LEU A 163 -8.40 0.45 -23.86
C LEU A 163 -8.72 -0.42 -25.08
N LYS A 164 -8.30 -1.70 -25.07
CA LYS A 164 -8.59 -2.66 -26.13
C LYS A 164 -10.09 -2.93 -26.28
N LYS A 165 -10.82 -2.97 -25.16
CA LYS A 165 -12.28 -3.20 -25.13
C LYS A 165 -13.09 -1.92 -25.39
N GLY A 166 -12.46 -0.75 -25.34
CA GLY A 166 -13.15 0.53 -25.46
C GLY A 166 -14.03 0.84 -24.24
N VAL A 167 -13.61 0.43 -23.04
CA VAL A 167 -14.38 0.57 -21.80
C VAL A 167 -13.53 1.09 -20.65
N ILE A 168 -14.19 1.51 -19.57
CA ILE A 168 -13.62 1.71 -18.25
C ILE A 168 -14.16 0.61 -17.34
N SER A 169 -13.27 -0.15 -16.70
CA SER A 169 -13.66 -1.09 -15.66
C SER A 169 -14.03 -0.35 -14.37
N ILE A 170 -15.25 -0.56 -13.90
CA ILE A 170 -15.77 -0.04 -12.63
C ILE A 170 -16.27 -1.21 -11.77
N ARG A 171 -16.56 -0.95 -10.49
CA ARG A 171 -17.19 -1.97 -9.64
C ARG A 171 -18.38 -1.40 -8.89
N ASP A 172 -19.41 -2.22 -8.74
CA ASP A 172 -20.58 -1.90 -7.91
C ASP A 172 -20.69 -2.89 -6.77
N TYR A 173 -21.40 -2.50 -5.72
CA TYR A 173 -21.79 -3.41 -4.65
C TYR A 173 -22.82 -4.42 -5.18
N GLU A 174 -22.67 -5.67 -4.78
CA GLU A 174 -23.71 -6.69 -4.86
C GLU A 174 -23.94 -7.23 -3.46
N PHE A 175 -25.14 -6.98 -2.94
CA PHE A 175 -25.57 -7.45 -1.64
C PHE A 175 -26.29 -8.79 -1.77
N SER A 176 -25.95 -9.70 -0.87
CA SER A 176 -26.63 -10.96 -0.61
C SER A 176 -27.02 -11.01 0.85
N ARG A 177 -27.87 -11.96 1.25
CA ARG A 177 -28.40 -12.03 2.63
C ARG A 177 -27.32 -11.94 3.72
N ASP A 178 -26.14 -12.52 3.48
CA ASP A 178 -25.09 -12.65 4.49
C ASP A 178 -23.73 -12.05 4.05
N SER A 179 -23.63 -11.44 2.86
CA SER A 179 -22.36 -10.86 2.39
C SER A 179 -22.53 -9.74 1.38
N VAL A 180 -21.54 -8.84 1.36
CA VAL A 180 -21.34 -7.83 0.32
C VAL A 180 -20.15 -8.21 -0.55
N SER A 181 -20.26 -8.01 -1.85
CA SER A 181 -19.17 -8.23 -2.80
C SER A 181 -19.07 -7.09 -3.83
N GLU A 182 -17.90 -6.93 -4.46
CA GLU A 182 -17.70 -5.97 -5.54
C GLU A 182 -17.75 -6.66 -6.90
N VAL A 183 -18.74 -6.35 -7.73
CA VAL A 183 -18.90 -6.93 -9.08
C VAL A 183 -18.33 -6.00 -10.12
N ASN A 184 -17.52 -6.53 -11.03
CA ASN A 184 -16.96 -5.76 -12.15
C ASN A 184 -18.03 -5.40 -13.18
N ARG A 185 -18.10 -4.14 -13.57
CA ARG A 185 -18.94 -3.62 -14.65
C ARG A 185 -18.07 -2.87 -15.65
N MET A 186 -18.53 -2.81 -16.90
CA MET A 186 -17.84 -2.10 -17.97
C MET A 186 -18.67 -0.90 -18.38
N HIS A 187 -18.06 0.28 -18.38
CA HIS A 187 -18.66 1.51 -18.90
C HIS A 187 -18.04 1.87 -20.25
N PRO A 188 -18.80 2.09 -21.32
CA PRO A 188 -18.24 2.48 -22.62
C PRO A 188 -17.40 3.76 -22.55
N LEU A 189 -16.29 3.81 -23.31
CA LEU A 189 -15.52 5.04 -23.51
C LEU A 189 -16.20 5.92 -24.57
N ASP A 190 -17.10 6.80 -24.13
CA ASP A 190 -17.59 7.90 -24.98
C ASP A 190 -16.49 8.97 -25.23
N ASP A 191 -16.77 9.93 -26.10
CA ASP A 191 -15.78 10.91 -26.56
C ASP A 191 -15.12 11.71 -25.43
N ARG A 192 -15.86 11.96 -24.35
CA ARG A 192 -15.35 12.66 -23.17
C ARG A 192 -14.47 11.73 -22.34
N HIS A 193 -14.99 10.55 -22.00
CA HIS A 193 -14.30 9.59 -21.14
C HIS A 193 -12.98 9.11 -21.75
N LYS A 194 -12.86 9.07 -23.08
CA LYS A 194 -11.59 8.75 -23.78
C LYS A 194 -10.42 9.61 -23.30
N GLY A 195 -10.60 10.93 -23.28
CA GLY A 195 -9.54 11.86 -22.90
C GLY A 195 -9.28 11.92 -21.41
N GLU A 196 -10.34 11.92 -20.60
CA GLU A 196 -10.20 11.91 -19.15
C GLU A 196 -9.50 10.64 -18.65
N TYR A 197 -9.83 9.49 -19.24
CA TYR A 197 -9.20 8.22 -18.90
C TYR A 197 -7.76 8.16 -19.37
N ALA A 198 -7.46 8.60 -20.60
CA ALA A 198 -6.08 8.68 -21.09
C ALA A 198 -5.21 9.58 -20.21
N TYR A 199 -5.70 10.75 -19.81
CA TYR A 199 -5.00 11.61 -18.85
C TYR A 199 -4.83 10.92 -17.50
N HIS A 200 -5.87 10.25 -16.98
CA HIS A 200 -5.79 9.53 -15.72
C HIS A 200 -4.70 8.46 -15.74
N ILE A 201 -4.60 7.65 -16.79
CA ILE A 201 -3.60 6.60 -16.94
C ILE A 201 -2.18 7.18 -16.84
N VAL A 202 -1.87 8.18 -17.66
CA VAL A 202 -0.53 8.77 -17.72
C VAL A 202 -0.17 9.40 -16.38
N ARG A 203 -1.08 10.22 -15.83
CA ARG A 203 -0.86 10.86 -14.52
C ARG A 203 -0.69 9.82 -13.41
N ASN A 204 -1.51 8.76 -13.39
CA ASN A 204 -1.47 7.74 -12.35
C ASN A 204 -0.14 6.96 -12.39
N LEU A 205 0.30 6.51 -13.57
CA LEU A 205 1.55 5.78 -13.73
C LEU A 205 2.76 6.64 -13.36
N VAL A 206 2.82 7.87 -13.86
CA VAL A 206 3.95 8.78 -13.58
C VAL A 206 3.99 9.21 -12.12
N GLN A 207 2.85 9.64 -11.56
CA GLN A 207 2.81 10.08 -10.17
C GLN A 207 3.22 8.96 -9.21
N ASN A 208 2.66 7.76 -9.37
CA ASN A 208 3.02 6.65 -8.49
C ASN A 208 4.45 6.17 -8.76
N GLY A 209 4.96 6.27 -9.99
CA GLY A 209 6.35 5.98 -10.30
C GLY A 209 7.31 6.89 -9.52
N LEU A 210 7.01 8.20 -9.48
CA LEU A 210 7.76 9.15 -8.68
C LEU A 210 7.64 8.87 -7.18
N LYS A 211 6.43 8.56 -6.67
CA LYS A 211 6.24 8.21 -5.24
C LYS A 211 7.11 7.02 -4.85
N LEU A 212 7.18 5.98 -5.69
CA LEU A 212 8.04 4.83 -5.44
C LEU A 212 9.53 5.21 -5.46
N MET A 213 9.98 5.98 -6.46
CA MET A 213 11.38 6.38 -6.57
C MET A 213 11.86 7.24 -5.41
N TYR A 214 11.05 8.23 -5.02
CA TYR A 214 11.40 9.15 -3.94
C TYR A 214 11.06 8.59 -2.55
N GLY A 215 10.12 7.65 -2.47
CA GLY A 215 9.65 7.10 -1.20
C GLY A 215 8.74 8.07 -0.43
N GLU A 216 8.04 8.96 -1.13
CA GLU A 216 7.21 10.01 -0.53
C GLU A 216 5.78 9.96 -1.07
N ASN A 217 4.81 9.97 -0.16
CA ASN A 217 3.41 10.05 -0.52
C ASN A 217 2.96 11.51 -0.66
N LYS A 218 3.07 12.09 -1.86
CA LYS A 218 2.63 13.46 -2.16
C LYS A 218 2.07 13.62 -3.57
N PHE A 219 1.38 14.74 -3.80
CA PHE A 219 1.04 15.20 -5.15
C PHE A 219 2.23 15.91 -5.79
N TYR A 220 2.50 15.57 -7.04
CA TYR A 220 3.51 16.25 -7.84
C TYR A 220 2.83 17.28 -8.76
N SER A 221 3.45 18.44 -8.92
CA SER A 221 3.00 19.46 -9.87
C SER A 221 3.07 18.94 -11.30
N LEU A 222 2.35 19.57 -12.23
CA LEU A 222 2.41 19.18 -13.64
C LEU A 222 3.84 19.20 -14.18
N GLU A 223 4.61 20.24 -13.85
CA GLU A 223 6.04 20.34 -14.20
C GLU A 223 6.84 19.14 -13.65
N LYS A 224 6.56 18.72 -12.41
CA LYS A 224 7.28 17.59 -11.82
C LYS A 224 6.85 16.24 -12.42
N LEU A 225 5.60 16.12 -12.87
CA LEU A 225 5.14 14.96 -13.64
C LEU A 225 5.80 14.92 -15.03
N GLU A 226 5.97 16.07 -15.67
CA GLU A 226 6.70 16.19 -16.94
C GLU A 226 8.17 15.74 -16.79
N GLN A 227 8.87 16.20 -15.76
CA GLN A 227 10.21 15.69 -15.42
C GLN A 227 10.18 14.20 -15.08
N GLY A 228 9.11 13.74 -14.41
CA GLY A 228 8.90 12.33 -14.08
C GLY A 228 8.83 11.44 -15.32
N LEU A 229 8.18 11.90 -16.39
CA LEU A 229 8.14 11.18 -17.67
C LEU A 229 9.55 10.93 -18.20
N GLU A 230 10.42 11.95 -18.16
CA GLU A 230 11.81 11.83 -18.62
C GLU A 230 12.64 10.87 -17.76
N ILE A 231 12.39 10.82 -16.45
CA ILE A 231 13.08 9.92 -15.52
C ILE A 231 12.61 8.47 -15.70
N LEU A 232 11.31 8.29 -15.91
CA LEU A 232 10.65 6.98 -15.96
C LEU A 232 10.76 6.33 -17.35
N MET A 233 10.85 7.14 -18.41
CA MET A 233 10.94 6.70 -19.80
C MET A 233 12.26 7.16 -20.40
N GLU A 234 13.20 6.23 -20.60
CA GLU A 234 14.49 6.54 -21.23
C GLU A 234 14.30 6.68 -22.75
N GLY A 235 14.85 7.75 -23.37
CA GLY A 235 14.83 7.96 -24.82
C GLY A 235 13.55 8.59 -25.39
N GLU A 236 12.42 7.87 -25.36
CA GLU A 236 11.15 8.25 -26.03
C GLU A 236 10.35 9.34 -25.29
N SER A 237 10.90 9.92 -24.23
CA SER A 237 10.21 10.87 -23.34
C SER A 237 9.68 12.12 -24.05
N SER A 238 10.37 12.60 -25.09
CA SER A 238 10.01 13.85 -25.78
C SER A 238 8.66 13.78 -26.50
N VAL A 239 8.33 12.64 -27.12
CA VAL A 239 7.06 12.44 -27.82
C VAL A 239 5.91 12.35 -26.82
N HIS A 240 6.07 11.56 -25.75
CA HIS A 240 5.06 11.45 -24.70
C HIS A 240 4.86 12.76 -23.96
N LEU A 241 5.92 13.51 -23.70
CA LEU A 241 5.86 14.80 -23.03
C LEU A 241 4.98 15.80 -23.80
N ASN A 242 5.18 15.93 -25.11
CA ASN A 242 4.39 16.84 -25.94
C ASN A 242 2.90 16.45 -25.95
N LYS A 243 2.61 15.16 -26.11
CA LYS A 243 1.23 14.64 -26.10
C LYS A 243 0.56 14.77 -24.72
N PHE A 244 1.30 14.54 -23.65
CA PHE A 244 0.82 14.72 -22.28
C PHE A 244 0.54 16.19 -21.96
N ARG A 245 1.37 17.13 -22.45
CA ARG A 245 1.12 18.57 -22.33
C ARG A 245 -0.17 18.99 -23.03
N GLU A 246 -0.40 18.48 -24.25
CA GLU A 246 -1.63 18.73 -25.00
C GLU A 246 -2.87 18.21 -24.25
N LEU A 247 -2.85 16.96 -23.76
CA LEU A 247 -3.94 16.41 -22.94
C LEU A 247 -4.15 17.17 -21.63
N SER A 248 -3.07 17.58 -20.97
CA SER A 248 -3.14 18.35 -19.73
C SER A 248 -3.80 19.71 -19.94
N LYS A 249 -3.51 20.37 -21.07
CA LYS A 249 -4.17 21.62 -21.47
C LYS A 249 -5.66 21.40 -21.71
N LEU A 250 -6.03 20.39 -22.51
CA LEU A 250 -7.43 20.07 -22.81
C LEU A 250 -8.23 19.74 -21.56
N LYS A 251 -7.63 19.00 -20.61
CA LYS A 251 -8.26 18.72 -19.31
C LYS A 251 -8.48 19.99 -18.49
N LYS A 252 -7.49 20.90 -18.45
CA LYS A 252 -7.61 22.17 -17.74
C LYS A 252 -8.71 23.05 -18.34
N GLU A 253 -8.89 22.99 -19.65
CA GLU A 253 -9.95 23.68 -20.40
C GLU A 253 -11.31 22.97 -20.33
N ARG A 254 -11.40 21.82 -19.64
CA ARG A 254 -12.60 20.96 -19.53
C ARG A 254 -13.18 20.57 -20.90
N SER A 255 -12.30 20.29 -21.87
CA SER A 255 -12.72 19.87 -23.20
C SER A 255 -13.49 18.54 -23.13
N THR A 256 -14.57 18.45 -23.90
CA THR A 256 -15.31 17.21 -24.15
C THR A 256 -14.85 16.48 -25.41
N VAL A 257 -14.01 17.14 -26.20
CA VAL A 257 -13.45 16.59 -27.46
C VAL A 257 -11.95 16.47 -27.32
N TYR A 258 -11.45 15.28 -27.62
CA TYR A 258 -10.02 14.95 -27.56
C TYR A 258 -9.52 14.50 -28.93
N PRO A 259 -8.22 14.67 -29.24
CA PRO A 259 -7.67 14.27 -30.52
C PRO A 259 -7.84 12.77 -30.80
N GLU A 260 -8.05 12.41 -32.06
CA GLU A 260 -8.27 11.00 -32.47
C GLU A 260 -7.10 10.08 -32.09
N TRP A 261 -5.88 10.63 -32.01
CA TRP A 261 -4.69 9.88 -31.60
C TRP A 261 -4.68 9.49 -30.11
N THR A 262 -5.60 10.00 -29.28
CA THR A 262 -5.51 9.90 -27.81
C THR A 262 -5.44 8.46 -27.31
N LEU A 263 -6.35 7.59 -27.78
CA LEU A 263 -6.42 6.20 -27.31
C LEU A 263 -5.27 5.34 -27.83
N SER A 264 -4.89 5.52 -29.10
CA SER A 264 -3.76 4.79 -29.68
C SER A 264 -2.45 5.20 -29.01
N TRP A 265 -2.26 6.50 -28.80
CA TRP A 265 -1.08 7.03 -28.11
C TRP A 265 -0.98 6.56 -26.66
N VAL A 266 -2.07 6.59 -25.86
CA VAL A 266 -1.97 6.14 -24.46
C VAL A 266 -1.68 4.63 -24.38
N SER A 267 -2.14 3.85 -25.36
CA SER A 267 -1.77 2.44 -25.47
C SER A 267 -0.27 2.27 -25.75
N THR A 268 0.31 3.08 -26.65
CA THR A 268 1.76 3.11 -26.90
C THR A 268 2.52 3.54 -25.65
N PHE A 269 2.07 4.63 -25.00
CA PHE A 269 2.65 5.12 -23.74
C PHE A 269 2.74 4.03 -22.66
N ILE A 270 1.68 3.23 -22.46
CA ILE A 270 1.71 2.16 -21.46
C ILE A 270 2.76 1.10 -21.83
N LYS A 271 2.89 0.74 -23.11
CA LYS A 271 3.90 -0.23 -23.57
C LYS A 271 5.31 0.30 -23.38
N ASP A 272 5.56 1.54 -23.78
CA ASP A 272 6.88 2.18 -23.64
C ASP A 272 7.23 2.34 -22.15
N PHE A 273 6.24 2.61 -21.30
CA PHE A 273 6.40 2.61 -19.84
C PHE A 273 6.72 1.21 -19.30
N GLN A 274 6.09 0.15 -19.81
CA GLN A 274 6.43 -1.23 -19.44
C GLN A 274 7.87 -1.57 -19.85
N GLU A 275 8.24 -1.27 -21.09
CA GLU A 275 9.57 -1.56 -21.64
C GLU A 275 10.68 -0.76 -20.94
N SER A 276 10.41 0.49 -20.59
CA SER A 276 11.39 1.35 -19.92
C SER A 276 11.44 1.09 -18.41
N PHE A 277 10.31 1.18 -17.73
CA PHE A 277 10.28 1.23 -16.27
C PHE A 277 10.11 -0.14 -15.63
N ILE A 278 9.13 -0.93 -16.08
CA ILE A 278 8.84 -2.24 -15.49
C ILE A 278 9.96 -3.24 -15.80
N SER A 279 10.45 -3.27 -17.04
CA SER A 279 11.58 -4.12 -17.44
C SER A 279 12.84 -3.85 -16.60
N ARG A 280 13.14 -2.57 -16.28
CA ARG A 280 14.27 -2.23 -15.40
C ARG A 280 14.16 -2.90 -14.02
N TRP A 281 12.94 -3.05 -13.49
CA TRP A 281 12.71 -3.65 -12.18
C TRP A 281 12.67 -5.17 -12.22
N GLU A 282 12.12 -5.74 -13.27
CA GLU A 282 12.15 -7.18 -13.50
C GLU A 282 13.59 -7.67 -13.57
N ASN A 283 14.45 -6.91 -14.27
CA ASN A 283 15.88 -7.20 -14.41
C ASN A 283 16.74 -6.71 -13.23
N ALA A 284 16.18 -5.95 -12.28
CA ALA A 284 16.92 -5.51 -11.10
C ALA A 284 17.32 -6.72 -10.21
N GLN A 285 18.48 -6.57 -9.56
CA GLN A 285 19.03 -7.59 -8.67
C GLN A 285 18.01 -7.96 -7.58
N LYS A 286 17.83 -9.27 -7.39
CA LYS A 286 16.84 -9.84 -6.49
C LYS A 286 17.50 -10.39 -5.24
N ILE A 287 16.93 -10.03 -4.10
CA ILE A 287 17.31 -10.57 -2.79
C ILE A 287 16.05 -10.99 -2.03
N SER A 288 16.00 -12.25 -1.60
CA SER A 288 14.87 -12.80 -0.84
C SER A 288 15.29 -13.05 0.60
N PHE A 289 14.55 -12.50 1.56
CA PHE A 289 14.75 -12.77 2.97
C PHE A 289 13.79 -13.84 3.45
N MET A 290 14.26 -14.77 4.27
CA MET A 290 13.45 -15.87 4.78
C MET A 290 13.68 -16.06 6.28
N ARG A 291 12.59 -16.27 7.01
CA ARG A 291 12.65 -16.77 8.39
C ARG A 291 12.97 -18.26 8.34
N HIS A 292 13.80 -18.75 9.27
CA HIS A 292 13.99 -20.19 9.46
C HIS A 292 12.66 -20.95 9.58
N ALA A 293 12.64 -22.24 9.26
CA ALA A 293 11.48 -23.11 9.46
C ALA A 293 11.15 -23.30 10.96
N GLN A 294 9.94 -23.74 11.27
CA GLN A 294 9.48 -23.90 12.64
C GLN A 294 10.38 -24.83 13.47
N THR A 295 10.46 -24.58 14.77
CA THR A 295 11.25 -25.32 15.75
C THR A 295 10.36 -25.72 16.93
N ALA A 296 10.80 -26.68 17.75
CA ALA A 296 10.07 -27.06 18.95
C ALA A 296 9.95 -25.92 20.00
N LEU A 297 10.80 -24.89 19.91
CA LEU A 297 10.80 -23.74 20.83
C LEU A 297 10.12 -22.50 20.24
N ASN A 298 9.29 -22.67 19.21
CA ASN A 298 8.31 -21.66 18.81
C ASN A 298 7.03 -21.80 19.64
N ASP A 299 7.19 -21.82 20.97
CA ASP A 299 6.19 -22.18 21.99
C ASP A 299 5.61 -20.96 22.73
N GLY A 300 5.93 -19.75 22.28
CA GLY A 300 5.54 -18.49 22.94
C GLY A 300 6.58 -17.94 23.92
N THR A 301 7.69 -18.65 24.15
CA THR A 301 8.85 -18.11 24.88
C THR A 301 9.79 -17.33 23.96
N PHE A 302 10.54 -16.38 24.51
CA PHE A 302 11.53 -15.60 23.77
C PHE A 302 12.69 -16.47 23.29
N LEU A 303 12.71 -16.81 22.00
CA LEU A 303 13.78 -17.56 21.33
C LEU A 303 14.74 -16.59 20.65
N GLY A 304 15.88 -16.31 21.30
CA GLY A 304 16.90 -15.36 20.85
C GLY A 304 18.17 -16.06 20.39
N GLN A 305 19.31 -15.52 20.83
CA GLN A 305 20.65 -16.07 20.56
C GLN A 305 21.08 -17.13 21.57
N GLY A 306 20.48 -17.16 22.78
CA GLY A 306 20.90 -18.03 23.88
C GLY A 306 20.43 -19.48 23.74
N ARG A 307 19.45 -19.74 22.87
CA ARG A 307 18.95 -21.08 22.54
C ARG A 307 19.02 -21.34 21.03
N ASP A 308 19.49 -22.52 20.66
CA ASP A 308 19.71 -22.89 19.26
C ASP A 308 19.08 -24.25 18.88
N PRO A 309 17.74 -24.34 18.90
CA PRO A 309 17.03 -25.55 18.52
C PRO A 309 17.22 -25.86 17.03
N GLY A 310 17.09 -27.12 16.66
CA GLY A 310 16.93 -27.53 15.26
C GLY A 310 15.50 -27.31 14.75
N ILE A 311 15.31 -27.46 13.45
CA ILE A 311 13.99 -27.35 12.81
C ILE A 311 13.14 -28.62 13.00
N LEU A 312 11.82 -28.42 13.01
CA LEU A 312 10.85 -29.47 12.74
C LEU A 312 10.75 -29.55 11.21
N ASN A 313 11.09 -30.69 10.59
CA ASN A 313 11.09 -30.88 9.12
C ASN A 313 9.69 -30.87 8.48
N LYS A 314 8.77 -30.02 8.94
CA LYS A 314 7.38 -29.90 8.50
C LYS A 314 7.12 -28.47 8.01
N GLY A 315 6.32 -28.34 6.95
CA GLY A 315 5.82 -27.05 6.49
C GLY A 315 6.84 -26.16 5.77
N ILE A 316 7.85 -26.75 5.13
CA ILE A 316 8.78 -25.98 4.28
C ILE A 316 8.20 -25.97 2.86
N PRO A 317 7.77 -24.80 2.35
CA PRO A 317 7.19 -24.72 1.02
C PRO A 317 8.24 -25.07 -0.05
N ALA A 318 7.79 -25.58 -1.18
CA ALA A 318 8.64 -25.75 -2.34
C ALA A 318 9.08 -24.36 -2.83
N PHE A 319 10.36 -24.01 -2.63
CA PHE A 319 10.92 -22.78 -3.15
C PHE A 319 11.44 -23.03 -4.58
N GLN A 320 10.73 -22.47 -5.56
CA GLN A 320 11.05 -22.62 -6.97
C GLN A 320 11.65 -21.31 -7.50
N GLU A 321 12.89 -21.02 -7.13
CA GLU A 321 13.69 -20.01 -7.81
C GLU A 321 14.87 -20.69 -8.50
N ASN A 322 14.86 -20.65 -9.83
CA ASN A 322 15.99 -21.10 -10.60
C ASN A 322 17.10 -20.03 -10.49
N ASN A 323 18.37 -20.44 -10.46
CA ASN A 323 19.55 -19.57 -10.43
C ASN A 323 19.84 -18.82 -9.11
N ILE A 324 19.49 -19.39 -7.95
CA ILE A 324 20.06 -18.91 -6.67
C ILE A 324 21.59 -19.08 -6.71
N LYS A 325 22.31 -17.96 -6.74
CA LYS A 325 23.78 -17.95 -6.80
C LYS A 325 24.40 -17.89 -5.40
N THR A 326 23.74 -17.27 -4.44
CA THR A 326 24.31 -17.04 -3.10
C THR A 326 23.26 -17.18 -2.01
N VAL A 327 23.64 -17.86 -0.92
CA VAL A 327 22.84 -17.96 0.29
C VAL A 327 23.65 -17.44 1.47
N TYR A 328 23.17 -16.37 2.09
CA TYR A 328 23.63 -15.91 3.40
C TYR A 328 22.73 -16.48 4.49
N SER A 329 23.30 -16.81 5.65
CA SER A 329 22.53 -17.36 6.76
C SER A 329 23.04 -16.86 8.10
N SER A 330 22.12 -16.67 9.04
CA SER A 330 22.49 -16.66 10.45
C SER A 330 23.26 -17.93 10.81
N PRO A 331 24.29 -17.87 11.67
CA PRO A 331 25.03 -19.07 12.09
C PRO A 331 24.19 -20.04 12.94
N ALA A 332 23.02 -19.62 13.44
CA ALA A 332 22.12 -20.44 14.25
C ALA A 332 21.70 -21.72 13.50
N LYS A 333 21.70 -22.85 14.21
CA LYS A 333 21.35 -24.19 13.71
C LYS A 333 20.06 -24.18 12.91
N ARG A 334 18.98 -23.59 13.43
CA ARG A 334 17.68 -23.50 12.72
C ARG A 334 17.77 -22.83 11.35
N CYS A 335 18.54 -21.75 11.21
CA CYS A 335 18.73 -21.08 9.92
C CYS A 335 19.59 -21.92 8.98
N VAL A 336 20.67 -22.52 9.48
CA VAL A 336 21.57 -23.36 8.67
C VAL A 336 20.86 -24.62 8.19
N GLU A 337 20.10 -25.29 9.04
CA GLU A 337 19.31 -26.48 8.66
C GLU A 337 18.24 -26.14 7.63
N THR A 338 17.51 -25.02 7.83
CA THR A 338 16.52 -24.54 6.85
C THR A 338 17.19 -24.27 5.50
N ALA A 339 18.30 -23.52 5.49
CA ALA A 339 19.02 -23.18 4.27
C ALA A 339 19.58 -24.42 3.55
N LYS A 340 20.11 -25.41 4.29
CA LYS A 340 20.59 -26.67 3.70
C LYS A 340 19.46 -27.50 3.10
N LEU A 341 18.29 -27.48 3.71
CA LEU A 341 17.15 -28.24 3.20
C LEU A 341 16.60 -27.63 1.92
N ILE A 342 16.49 -26.30 1.86
CA ILE A 342 15.95 -25.58 0.69
C ILE A 342 16.99 -25.47 -0.43
N PHE A 343 18.26 -25.26 -0.09
CA PHE A 343 19.36 -25.01 -1.03
C PHE A 343 20.52 -26.00 -0.86
N PRO A 344 20.27 -27.31 -1.03
CA PRO A 344 21.28 -28.34 -0.73
C PRO A 344 22.54 -28.25 -1.59
N GLN A 345 22.47 -27.59 -2.75
CA GLN A 345 23.57 -27.47 -3.72
C GLN A 345 24.27 -26.10 -3.69
N VAL A 346 23.84 -25.17 -2.82
CA VAL A 346 24.42 -23.82 -2.76
C VAL A 346 25.25 -23.66 -1.49
N THR A 347 26.46 -23.11 -1.63
CA THR A 347 27.30 -22.80 -0.47
C THR A 347 26.63 -21.75 0.40
N ILE A 348 26.54 -22.04 1.70
CA ILE A 348 25.94 -21.15 2.69
C ILE A 348 27.03 -20.33 3.39
N THR A 349 27.00 -19.02 3.18
CA THR A 349 27.87 -18.06 3.86
C THR A 349 27.21 -17.61 5.16
N LYS A 350 27.85 -17.88 6.30
CA LYS A 350 27.31 -17.50 7.61
C LYS A 350 27.70 -16.06 7.98
N ASP A 351 26.77 -15.31 8.55
CA ASP A 351 27.02 -13.94 9.03
C ASP A 351 26.41 -13.69 10.42
N ASN A 352 27.23 -13.22 11.36
CA ASN A 352 26.80 -12.94 12.74
C ASN A 352 25.77 -11.81 12.82
N ARG A 353 25.76 -10.86 11.88
CA ARG A 353 24.80 -9.75 11.85
C ARG A 353 23.38 -10.21 11.53
N LEU A 354 23.20 -11.44 11.07
CA LEU A 354 21.90 -12.07 10.79
C LEU A 354 21.34 -12.87 11.97
N LYS A 355 21.97 -12.87 13.13
CA LYS A 355 21.45 -13.52 14.35
C LYS A 355 20.11 -12.95 14.79
N GLU A 356 19.33 -13.74 15.52
CA GLU A 356 18.11 -13.23 16.17
C GLU A 356 18.49 -12.17 17.22
N ILE A 357 17.54 -11.38 17.67
CA ILE A 357 17.75 -10.46 18.79
C ILE A 357 18.33 -11.19 20.01
N ASN A 358 19.29 -10.57 20.69
CA ASN A 358 19.81 -11.07 21.96
C ASN A 358 18.88 -10.67 23.11
N TYR A 359 18.12 -11.62 23.65
CA TYR A 359 17.29 -11.39 24.83
C TYR A 359 18.05 -11.48 26.15
N ALA A 360 19.33 -11.90 26.14
CA ALA A 360 20.16 -12.11 27.33
C ALA A 360 19.41 -12.91 28.42
N SER A 361 19.25 -12.39 29.64
CA SER A 361 18.57 -13.11 30.72
C SER A 361 17.07 -13.31 30.49
N ALA A 362 16.45 -12.60 29.56
CA ALA A 362 15.05 -12.82 29.16
C ALA A 362 14.85 -14.00 28.20
N GLU A 363 15.92 -14.64 27.73
CA GLU A 363 15.84 -15.85 26.90
C GLU A 363 15.01 -16.95 27.59
N GLY A 364 14.03 -17.51 26.88
CA GLY A 364 13.13 -18.54 27.43
C GLY A 364 12.02 -18.02 28.34
N MET A 365 11.96 -16.72 28.63
CA MET A 365 10.81 -16.14 29.32
C MET A 365 9.60 -16.03 28.39
N THR A 366 8.41 -16.02 28.98
CA THR A 366 7.20 -15.51 28.30
C THR A 366 7.11 -13.99 28.48
N PHE A 367 6.27 -13.34 27.67
CA PHE A 367 5.97 -11.92 27.87
C PHE A 367 5.43 -11.63 29.28
N GLU A 368 4.57 -12.50 29.82
CA GLU A 368 4.02 -12.34 31.18
C GLU A 368 5.09 -12.47 32.27
N THR A 369 6.06 -13.36 32.08
CA THR A 369 7.21 -13.47 33.00
C THR A 369 8.07 -12.22 32.93
N LEU A 370 8.39 -11.72 31.73
CA LEU A 370 9.15 -10.49 31.55
C LEU A 370 8.42 -9.29 32.18
N LYS A 371 7.11 -9.18 31.98
CA LYS A 371 6.29 -8.11 32.55
C LYS A 371 6.33 -8.06 34.08
N LYS A 372 6.32 -9.23 34.73
CA LYS A 372 6.44 -9.34 36.19
C LYS A 372 7.84 -9.01 36.70
N GLN A 373 8.89 -9.46 36.00
CA GLN A 373 10.28 -9.33 36.46
C GLN A 373 10.93 -7.99 36.06
N HIS A 374 10.52 -7.41 34.93
CA HIS A 374 11.07 -6.18 34.37
C HIS A 374 9.96 -5.17 33.96
N PRO A 375 9.09 -4.74 34.90
CA PRO A 375 7.94 -3.88 34.57
C PRO A 375 8.32 -2.53 33.96
N LYS A 376 9.53 -2.02 34.24
CA LYS A 376 10.05 -0.78 33.64
C LYS A 376 10.18 -0.87 32.11
N ILE A 377 10.59 -2.01 31.58
CA ILE A 377 10.69 -2.23 30.13
C ILE A 377 9.30 -2.10 29.49
N ILE A 378 8.28 -2.67 30.13
CA ILE A 378 6.89 -2.61 29.64
C ILE A 378 6.35 -1.17 29.69
N ASP A 379 6.64 -0.43 30.76
CA ASP A 379 6.29 0.99 30.87
C ASP A 379 6.96 1.83 29.77
N GLU A 380 8.22 1.56 29.45
CA GLU A 380 8.91 2.25 28.36
C GLU A 380 8.35 1.91 26.98
N TRP A 381 8.04 0.64 26.70
CA TRP A 381 7.33 0.25 25.47
C TRP A 381 5.96 0.92 25.34
N SER A 382 5.21 1.03 26.44
CA SER A 382 3.91 1.73 26.43
C SER A 382 4.01 3.22 26.10
N LYS A 383 5.21 3.80 26.28
CA LYS A 383 5.56 5.18 25.94
C LYS A 383 6.19 5.29 24.55
N GLY A 384 6.18 4.22 23.76
CA GLY A 384 6.76 4.18 22.41
C GLY A 384 8.29 4.22 22.39
N LYS A 385 8.96 3.89 23.51
CA LYS A 385 10.43 3.84 23.57
C LYS A 385 10.95 2.47 23.14
N ASP A 386 12.25 2.40 22.85
CA ASP A 386 12.97 1.18 22.46
C ASP A 386 14.06 0.80 23.50
N PRO A 387 13.68 0.40 24.74
CA PRO A 387 14.62 -0.01 25.77
C PRO A 387 15.33 -1.32 25.41
N HIS A 388 16.52 -1.50 25.96
CA HIS A 388 17.24 -2.77 25.89
C HIS A 388 16.54 -3.86 26.69
N PHE A 389 16.62 -5.10 26.20
CA PHE A 389 16.36 -6.27 27.04
C PHE A 389 17.35 -6.34 28.22
N PRO A 390 16.99 -7.02 29.33
CA PRO A 390 17.80 -7.04 30.55
C PRO A 390 19.22 -7.56 30.35
N ASP A 391 20.14 -7.26 31.29
CA ASP A 391 21.51 -7.81 31.34
C ASP A 391 22.32 -7.71 30.04
N GLY A 392 22.19 -6.58 29.34
CA GLY A 392 22.93 -6.30 28.11
C GLY A 392 22.29 -6.91 26.85
N GLY A 393 21.01 -7.27 26.90
CA GLY A 393 20.24 -7.63 25.72
C GLY A 393 20.19 -6.52 24.67
N GLU A 394 19.89 -6.89 23.43
CA GLU A 394 19.68 -5.95 22.33
C GLU A 394 18.33 -5.22 22.48
N ASN A 395 18.18 -4.10 21.77
CA ASN A 395 16.88 -3.50 21.47
C ASN A 395 16.64 -3.56 19.95
N THR A 396 15.49 -3.08 19.49
CA THR A 396 15.12 -3.14 18.07
C THR A 396 16.08 -2.32 17.21
N SER A 397 16.50 -1.14 17.68
CA SER A 397 17.44 -0.27 16.97
C SER A 397 18.83 -0.91 16.79
N GLY A 398 19.31 -1.67 17.77
CA GLY A 398 20.56 -2.42 17.68
C GLY A 398 20.49 -3.51 16.60
N VAL A 399 19.38 -4.24 16.53
CA VAL A 399 19.13 -5.25 15.48
C VAL A 399 19.11 -4.61 14.10
N LEU A 400 18.41 -3.48 13.95
CA LEU A 400 18.34 -2.75 12.70
C LEU A 400 19.72 -2.25 12.25
N SER A 401 20.51 -1.69 13.17
CA SER A 401 21.86 -1.19 12.87
C SER A 401 22.76 -2.27 12.28
N ARG A 402 22.80 -3.47 12.89
CA ARG A 402 23.61 -4.58 12.36
C ARG A 402 23.07 -5.14 11.05
N LEU A 403 21.75 -5.14 10.85
CA LEU A 403 21.13 -5.51 9.58
C LEU A 403 21.56 -4.53 8.48
N ASN A 404 21.51 -3.22 8.73
CA ASN A 404 21.94 -2.20 7.78
C ASN A 404 23.43 -2.30 7.45
N ASN A 405 24.28 -2.62 8.44
CA ASN A 405 25.69 -2.92 8.19
C ASN A 405 25.89 -4.15 7.29
N PHE A 406 25.05 -5.18 7.43
CA PHE A 406 25.06 -6.35 6.55
C PHE A 406 24.64 -5.98 5.12
N LEU A 407 23.51 -5.28 4.97
CA LEU A 407 22.97 -4.84 3.68
C LEU A 407 23.95 -3.93 2.93
N GLY A 408 24.56 -2.97 3.64
CA GLY A 408 25.56 -2.07 3.07
C GLY A 408 26.74 -2.84 2.48
N GLU A 409 27.21 -3.89 3.15
CA GLU A 409 28.33 -4.70 2.68
C GLU A 409 27.97 -5.58 1.47
N ILE A 410 26.78 -6.20 1.48
CA ILE A 410 26.40 -7.14 0.42
C ILE A 410 25.86 -6.45 -0.83
N SER A 411 25.35 -5.22 -0.74
CA SER A 411 24.72 -4.51 -1.86
C SER A 411 25.60 -4.44 -3.12
N GLY A 412 26.92 -4.27 -2.97
CA GLY A 412 27.89 -4.29 -4.08
C GLY A 412 28.43 -5.68 -4.45
N LYS A 413 28.06 -6.73 -3.71
CA LYS A 413 28.53 -8.12 -3.90
C LYS A 413 27.47 -9.04 -4.48
N ILE A 414 26.23 -8.57 -4.59
CA ILE A 414 25.13 -9.37 -5.11
C ILE A 414 25.34 -9.60 -6.61
N ASP A 415 25.56 -10.85 -6.96
CA ASP A 415 25.52 -11.35 -8.33
C ASP A 415 24.37 -12.36 -8.42
N GLY A 416 23.38 -12.08 -9.27
CA GLY A 416 22.18 -12.90 -9.44
C GLY A 416 21.25 -12.97 -8.21
N ALA A 417 20.41 -14.00 -8.18
CA ALA A 417 19.42 -14.17 -7.12
C ALA A 417 20.10 -14.60 -5.80
N THR A 418 19.90 -13.80 -4.76
CA THR A 418 20.47 -13.99 -3.42
C THR A 418 19.38 -14.32 -2.41
N VAL A 419 19.65 -15.24 -1.48
CA VAL A 419 18.76 -15.55 -0.35
C VAL A 419 19.44 -15.25 0.97
N VAL A 420 18.71 -14.66 1.90
CA VAL A 420 19.16 -14.35 3.27
C VAL A 420 18.26 -15.08 4.27
N MET A 421 18.82 -16.07 4.96
CA MET A 421 18.13 -16.84 5.99
C MET A 421 18.38 -16.23 7.38
N THR A 422 17.32 -15.79 8.04
CA THR A 422 17.38 -15.09 9.33
C THR A 422 16.15 -15.38 10.21
N HIS A 423 15.79 -14.47 11.11
CA HIS A 423 14.86 -14.69 12.21
C HIS A 423 13.76 -13.63 12.28
N ASN A 424 12.88 -13.78 13.26
CA ASN A 424 11.65 -13.02 13.36
C ASN A 424 11.91 -11.53 13.59
N VAL A 425 12.72 -11.16 14.59
CA VAL A 425 12.91 -9.73 14.93
C VAL A 425 13.70 -9.01 13.85
N VAL A 426 14.67 -9.67 13.23
CA VAL A 426 15.42 -9.13 12.08
C VAL A 426 14.47 -8.77 10.93
N LEU A 427 13.54 -9.66 10.59
CA LEU A 427 12.58 -9.42 9.50
C LEU A 427 11.50 -8.40 9.87
N ARG A 428 11.11 -8.32 11.15
CA ARG A 428 10.26 -7.23 11.63
C ARG A 428 10.94 -5.87 11.45
N CYS A 429 12.23 -5.77 11.74
CA CYS A 429 13.01 -4.55 11.49
C CYS A 429 13.05 -4.22 9.99
N LEU A 430 13.40 -5.20 9.16
CA LEU A 430 13.48 -5.04 7.71
C LEU A 430 12.15 -4.55 7.10
N ILE A 431 11.06 -5.24 7.40
CA ILE A 431 9.74 -4.94 6.83
C ILE A 431 9.18 -3.64 7.41
N GLY A 432 9.35 -3.43 8.71
CA GLY A 432 8.91 -2.22 9.38
C GLY A 432 9.56 -0.96 8.81
N GLU A 433 10.89 -0.98 8.63
CA GLU A 433 11.63 0.12 8.00
C GLU A 433 11.27 0.27 6.51
N ALA A 434 11.17 -0.83 5.76
CA ALA A 434 10.88 -0.79 4.33
C ALA A 434 9.48 -0.25 3.99
N HIS A 435 8.52 -0.32 4.92
CA HIS A 435 7.13 0.10 4.73
C HIS A 435 6.70 1.29 5.60
N ASP A 436 7.64 2.01 6.23
CA ASP A 436 7.35 3.15 7.11
C ASP A 436 6.36 2.83 8.24
N ILE A 437 6.38 1.60 8.74
CA ILE A 437 5.59 1.24 9.92
C ILE A 437 6.26 1.88 11.14
N PRO A 438 5.51 2.51 12.07
CA PRO A 438 6.10 3.06 13.28
C PRO A 438 6.87 1.99 14.07
N GLN A 439 8.08 2.32 14.56
CA GLN A 439 8.97 1.33 15.19
C GLN A 439 8.31 0.58 16.34
N GLN A 440 7.50 1.29 17.14
CA GLN A 440 6.78 0.70 18.26
C GLN A 440 5.75 -0.37 17.83
N GLU A 441 5.37 -0.43 16.56
CA GLU A 441 4.42 -1.40 16.01
C GLU A 441 5.09 -2.60 15.31
N TRP A 442 6.42 -2.60 15.13
CA TRP A 442 7.11 -3.68 14.41
C TRP A 442 6.91 -5.07 15.04
N HIS A 443 6.66 -5.12 16.35
CA HIS A 443 6.35 -6.35 17.08
C HIS A 443 4.98 -6.96 16.71
N LEU A 444 4.09 -6.21 16.06
CA LEU A 444 2.79 -6.68 15.57
C LEU A 444 2.92 -7.41 14.22
N LEU A 445 3.99 -7.18 13.47
CA LEU A 445 4.20 -7.79 12.16
C LEU A 445 4.32 -9.32 12.28
N SER A 446 3.51 -10.02 11.50
CA SER A 446 3.42 -11.49 11.46
C SER A 446 4.33 -12.05 10.37
N ILE A 447 5.56 -12.40 10.73
CA ILE A 447 6.53 -12.90 9.76
C ILE A 447 6.35 -14.42 9.53
N PRO A 448 6.04 -14.86 8.29
CA PRO A 448 5.87 -16.27 7.97
C PRO A 448 7.17 -17.07 8.09
N HIS A 449 7.06 -18.37 8.33
CA HIS A 449 8.19 -19.29 8.38
C HIS A 449 8.50 -19.84 6.99
N ALA A 450 9.79 -19.88 6.63
CA ALA A 450 10.29 -20.47 5.38
C ALA A 450 9.64 -19.93 4.08
N GLU A 451 9.02 -18.76 4.13
CA GLU A 451 8.51 -18.06 2.95
C GLU A 451 9.47 -16.96 2.50
N PRO A 452 9.71 -16.79 1.19
CA PRO A 452 10.50 -15.68 0.67
C PRO A 452 9.76 -14.35 0.84
N LEU A 453 10.50 -13.35 1.33
CA LEU A 453 10.14 -11.94 1.30
C LEU A 453 11.08 -11.26 0.29
N GLU A 454 10.59 -11.03 -0.92
CA GLU A 454 11.39 -10.52 -2.04
C GLU A 454 11.61 -9.01 -1.96
N PHE A 455 12.85 -8.60 -2.22
CA PHE A 455 13.26 -7.21 -2.44
C PHE A 455 14.07 -7.09 -3.72
N LYS A 456 14.07 -5.89 -4.29
CA LYS A 456 14.88 -5.48 -5.44
C LYS A 456 15.92 -4.46 -5.01
N ILE A 457 17.12 -4.53 -5.59
CA ILE A 457 18.16 -3.51 -5.40
C ILE A 457 18.18 -2.63 -6.63
N MET A 458 17.93 -1.34 -6.42
CA MET A 458 17.87 -0.35 -7.47
C MET A 458 18.51 0.95 -7.03
N ALA A 459 19.43 1.47 -7.84
CA ALA A 459 20.19 2.68 -7.52
C ALA A 459 20.79 2.63 -6.09
N GLY A 460 21.28 1.44 -5.68
CA GLY A 460 21.83 1.20 -4.35
C GLY A 460 20.82 1.10 -3.20
N ARG A 461 19.52 1.19 -3.48
CA ARG A 461 18.44 1.09 -2.49
C ARG A 461 17.77 -0.27 -2.52
N LEU A 462 17.45 -0.81 -1.35
CA LEU A 462 16.64 -2.00 -1.19
C LEU A 462 15.15 -1.60 -1.19
N ILE A 463 14.37 -2.12 -2.15
CA ILE A 463 12.96 -1.81 -2.35
C ILE A 463 12.14 -3.09 -2.20
N SER A 464 11.10 -3.07 -1.35
CA SER A 464 10.23 -4.23 -1.17
C SER A 464 9.53 -4.59 -2.48
N ASN A 465 9.47 -5.88 -2.78
CA ASN A 465 8.74 -6.45 -3.89
C ASN A 465 7.97 -7.71 -3.45
N ILE A 466 7.30 -7.61 -2.32
CA ILE A 466 6.54 -8.69 -1.65
C ILE A 466 5.08 -8.64 -2.12
N PRO A 467 4.46 -9.77 -2.54
CA PRO A 467 3.05 -9.80 -2.93
C PRO A 467 2.15 -9.12 -1.91
N ARG A 468 1.21 -8.28 -2.36
CA ARG A 468 0.30 -7.54 -1.47
C ARG A 468 -0.55 -8.46 -0.60
N SER A 469 -0.90 -9.64 -1.08
CA SER A 469 -1.58 -10.68 -0.28
C SER A 469 -0.72 -11.16 0.90
N GLN A 470 0.59 -11.33 0.69
CA GLN A 470 1.54 -11.73 1.72
C GLN A 470 1.79 -10.56 2.70
N LEU A 471 1.97 -9.33 2.22
CA LEU A 471 2.00 -8.13 3.08
C LEU A 471 0.72 -7.97 3.88
N GLY A 472 -0.43 -8.29 3.27
CA GLY A 472 -1.72 -8.43 3.92
C GLY A 472 -1.57 -9.23 5.22
N ASN A 473 -1.14 -10.48 5.11
CA ASN A 473 -0.93 -11.37 6.25
C ASN A 473 0.11 -10.84 7.24
N ILE A 474 1.21 -10.25 6.77
CA ILE A 474 2.24 -9.68 7.64
C ILE A 474 1.67 -8.53 8.48
N PHE A 475 0.83 -7.68 7.89
CA PHE A 475 0.20 -6.53 8.55
C PHE A 475 -1.09 -6.89 9.29
N SER A 476 -1.45 -8.18 9.37
CA SER A 476 -2.75 -8.63 9.91
C SER A 476 -3.04 -8.24 11.37
N ASN A 477 -2.03 -7.88 12.16
CA ASN A 477 -2.23 -7.42 13.54
C ASN A 477 -2.07 -5.90 13.70
N LEU A 478 -1.74 -5.17 12.62
CA LEU A 478 -1.79 -3.71 12.64
C LEU A 478 -3.25 -3.26 12.66
N GLY A 479 -3.53 -2.14 13.35
CA GLY A 479 -4.86 -1.55 13.41
C GLY A 479 -5.93 -2.37 14.13
N LYS A 480 -5.57 -3.48 14.77
CA LYS A 480 -6.48 -4.18 15.70
C LYS A 480 -6.65 -3.31 16.94
N VAL A 481 -7.87 -2.83 17.14
CA VAL A 481 -8.32 -2.09 18.35
C VAL A 481 -8.59 -3.06 19.48
#